data_AF-A0A846BX42-F1
#
_entry.id   AF-A0A846BX42-F1
#
_cell.length_a   1.000
_cell.length_b   1.000
_cell.length_c   1.000
_cell.angle_alpha   90.00
_cell.angle_beta   90.00
_cell.angle_gamma   90.00
#
_symmetry.space_group_name_H-M   'P 1'
#
loop_
_entity.id
_entity.type
_entity.pdbx_description
1 polymer ?
#
loop_
_entity_poly.entity_id
_entity_poly.type
_entity_poly.pdbx_seq_one_letter_code
_entity_poly.pdbx_strand_id
1 'polypeptide(L)'
;TKVPAIKTTLGAWLAKYPDSKILSTDTGYNRDYLRYPYGDYYTNKQIIFPVSNQNKLTLHPKAIVSYIWQADNRKPHNLFSGDSQQFVHDELKKTGEKVVRFNGRKIRARWDSQLDTVVVEELDGTPVPSSTAFAFVYPAFFR
;
A
#
# COMPACT_ATOMS: atom_id res chain seq x y z
N THR A 1 -19.39 2.37 -7.14
CA THR A 1 -18.34 3.30 -7.60
C THR A 1 -17.07 3.05 -6.81
N LYS A 2 -15.90 2.96 -7.46
CA LYS A 2 -14.61 2.93 -6.74
C LYS A 2 -14.22 4.36 -6.38
N VAL A 3 -13.85 4.60 -5.12
CA VAL A 3 -13.37 5.92 -4.65
C VAL A 3 -11.86 5.82 -4.47
N PRO A 4 -11.06 6.73 -5.06
CA PRO A 4 -9.62 6.71 -4.87
C PRO A 4 -9.29 7.03 -3.40
N ALA A 5 -8.34 6.28 -2.83
CA ALA A 5 -7.71 6.62 -1.57
C ALA A 5 -6.40 7.36 -1.85
N ILE A 6 -6.08 8.35 -1.02
CA ILE A 6 -4.82 9.10 -1.10
C ILE A 6 -4.05 8.95 0.21
N LYS A 7 -2.72 8.81 0.11
CA LYS A 7 -1.82 8.99 1.25
C LYS A 7 -1.36 10.44 1.27
N THR A 8 -1.42 11.10 2.42
CA THR A 8 -1.00 12.50 2.58
C THR A 8 -0.50 12.75 4.00
N THR A 9 0.14 13.89 4.24
CA THR A 9 0.48 14.34 5.59
C THR A 9 -0.67 15.13 6.19
N LEU A 10 -0.77 15.14 7.52
CA LEU A 10 -1.77 15.96 8.21
C LEU A 10 -1.63 17.45 7.85
N GLY A 11 -0.40 17.97 7.72
CA GLY A 11 -0.15 19.35 7.34
C GLY A 11 -0.68 19.69 5.94
N ALA A 12 -0.42 18.83 4.95
CA ALA A 12 -0.94 19.03 3.59
C ALA A 12 -2.48 18.91 3.54
N TRP A 13 -3.05 18.00 4.35
CA TRP A 13 -4.50 17.89 4.49
C TRP A 13 -5.13 19.16 5.07
N LEU A 14 -4.59 19.66 6.19
CA LEU A 14 -5.10 20.87 6.85
C LEU A 14 -4.90 22.14 6.01
N ALA A 15 -3.81 22.23 5.25
CA ALA A 15 -3.61 23.33 4.31
C ALA A 15 -4.71 23.36 3.22
N LYS A 16 -5.18 22.18 2.78
CA LYS A 16 -6.25 22.07 1.78
C LYS A 16 -7.65 22.17 2.36
N TYR A 17 -7.85 21.66 3.58
CA TYR A 17 -9.14 21.59 4.27
C TYR A 17 -9.01 22.17 5.69
N PRO A 18 -8.89 23.50 5.81
CA PRO A 18 -8.56 24.17 7.07
C PRO A 18 -9.62 23.98 8.17
N ASP A 19 -10.88 23.77 7.78
CA ASP A 19 -11.99 23.55 8.72
C ASP A 19 -12.09 22.10 9.23
N SER A 20 -11.16 21.21 8.83
CA SER A 20 -11.13 19.83 9.30
C SER A 20 -10.92 19.79 10.81
N LYS A 21 -11.76 19.01 11.51
CA LYS A 21 -11.61 18.76 12.94
C LYS A 21 -10.72 17.54 13.16
N ILE A 22 -9.74 17.66 14.05
CA ILE A 22 -8.85 16.57 14.47
C ILE A 22 -9.26 16.12 15.88
N LEU A 23 -9.32 14.81 16.09
CA LEU A 23 -9.64 14.25 17.40
C LEU A 23 -8.50 14.53 18.39
N SER A 24 -8.84 15.02 19.58
CA SER A 24 -7.88 15.28 20.64
C SER A 24 -7.24 13.99 21.15
N THR A 25 -5.96 14.05 21.53
CA THR A 25 -5.29 12.99 22.29
C THR A 25 -5.64 13.01 23.78
N ASP A 26 -6.28 14.08 24.26
CA ASP A 26 -6.86 14.16 25.61
C ASP A 26 -8.15 13.36 25.66
N THR A 27 -8.01 12.07 25.98
CA THR A 27 -9.11 11.11 26.02
C THR A 27 -9.63 10.85 27.44
N GLY A 28 -8.99 11.41 28.47
CA GLY A 28 -9.24 11.06 29.87
C GLY A 28 -8.65 9.69 30.31
N TYR A 29 -7.89 9.00 29.45
CA TYR A 29 -7.24 7.73 29.75
C TYR A 29 -5.72 7.81 29.68
N ASN A 30 -5.04 7.15 30.63
CA ASN A 30 -3.59 6.99 30.62
C ASN A 30 -3.18 5.78 29.77
N ARG A 31 -3.35 5.89 28.44
CA ARG A 31 -2.87 4.90 27.48
C ARG A 31 -1.89 5.54 26.53
N ASP A 32 -0.66 5.02 26.53
CA ASP A 32 0.35 5.40 25.55
C ASP A 32 0.08 4.71 24.21
N TYR A 33 -0.59 5.42 23.29
CA TYR A 33 -0.84 4.96 21.93
C TYR A 33 0.38 5.08 20.99
N LEU A 34 1.48 5.69 21.46
CA LEU A 34 2.75 5.73 20.72
C LEU A 34 3.55 4.44 20.91
N ARG A 35 3.27 3.67 21.96
CA ARG A 35 3.90 2.38 22.21
C ARG A 35 3.30 1.28 21.34
N TYR A 36 4.12 0.71 20.46
CA TYR A 36 3.74 -0.46 19.67
C TYR A 36 3.49 -1.69 20.58
N PRO A 37 2.26 -2.25 20.60
CA PRO A 37 1.91 -3.28 21.59
C PRO A 37 2.28 -4.70 21.16
N TYR A 38 2.72 -4.91 19.91
CA TYR A 38 2.92 -6.25 19.33
C TYR A 38 4.37 -6.70 19.31
N GLY A 39 5.21 -6.25 20.25
CA GLY A 39 6.60 -6.69 20.39
C GLY A 39 7.39 -6.59 19.07
N ASP A 40 8.00 -7.69 18.65
CA ASP A 40 8.80 -7.79 17.42
C ASP A 40 7.97 -8.17 16.18
N TYR A 41 6.63 -8.20 16.28
CA TYR A 41 5.76 -8.67 15.19
C TYR A 41 6.03 -7.95 13.89
N TYR A 42 6.34 -6.64 13.93
CA TYR A 42 6.61 -5.87 12.73
C TYR A 42 7.85 -6.35 11.96
N THR A 43 8.84 -6.88 12.68
CA THR A 43 10.16 -7.23 12.13
C THR A 43 10.35 -8.73 11.94
N ASN A 44 9.59 -9.57 12.65
CA ASN A 44 9.70 -11.03 12.52
C ASN A 44 8.94 -11.58 11.28
N LYS A 45 9.08 -12.89 11.03
CA LYS A 45 8.40 -13.58 9.91
C LYS A 45 7.03 -14.18 10.25
N GLN A 46 6.60 -14.15 11.52
CA GLN A 46 5.34 -14.76 11.95
C GLN A 46 4.14 -14.07 11.30
N ILE A 47 3.12 -14.83 10.89
CA ILE A 47 1.82 -14.27 10.52
C ILE A 47 0.80 -14.80 11.52
N ILE A 48 0.19 -13.89 12.30
CA ILE A 48 -0.72 -14.27 13.42
C ILE A 48 -2.00 -14.93 12.88
N PHE A 49 -2.51 -14.44 11.74
CA PHE A 49 -3.68 -15.01 11.09
C PHE A 49 -3.25 -15.78 9.84
N PRO A 50 -3.65 -17.05 9.68
CA PRO A 50 -3.32 -17.83 8.49
C PRO A 50 -3.79 -17.13 7.21
N VAL A 51 -2.91 -17.10 6.22
CA VAL A 51 -3.19 -16.57 4.88
C VAL A 51 -2.75 -17.59 3.84
N SER A 52 -3.48 -17.68 2.73
CA SER A 52 -3.23 -18.67 1.69
C SER A 52 -2.01 -18.32 0.84
N ASN A 53 -1.52 -19.29 0.06
CA ASN A 53 -0.50 -19.13 -1.00
C ASN A 53 0.87 -18.57 -0.56
N GLN A 54 1.23 -18.69 0.72
CA GLN A 54 2.52 -18.18 1.22
C GLN A 54 3.73 -18.95 0.71
N ASN A 55 3.54 -20.15 0.18
CA ASN A 55 4.56 -20.89 -0.56
C ASN A 55 5.02 -20.18 -1.85
N LYS A 56 4.26 -19.21 -2.37
CA LYS A 56 4.64 -18.38 -3.52
C LYS A 56 5.42 -17.12 -3.15
N LEU A 57 5.50 -16.79 -1.86
CA LEU A 57 6.10 -15.54 -1.41
C LEU A 57 7.63 -15.63 -1.45
N THR A 58 8.27 -14.70 -2.16
CA THR A 58 9.74 -14.60 -2.24
C THR A 58 10.33 -13.50 -1.37
N LEU A 59 9.48 -12.57 -0.90
CA LEU A 59 9.87 -11.44 -0.06
C LEU A 59 9.79 -11.81 1.43
N HIS A 60 10.36 -10.97 2.29
CA HIS A 60 9.98 -10.99 3.70
C HIS A 60 8.46 -10.77 3.81
N PRO A 61 7.69 -11.55 4.61
CA PRO A 61 6.23 -11.43 4.69
C PRO A 61 5.74 -10.02 4.94
N LYS A 62 6.47 -9.26 5.75
CA LYS A 62 6.14 -7.88 6.13
C LYS A 62 6.93 -6.82 5.35
N ALA A 63 7.60 -7.19 4.26
CA ALA A 63 8.09 -6.19 3.32
C ALA A 63 6.91 -5.37 2.81
N ILE A 64 7.09 -4.05 2.67
CA ILE A 64 6.02 -3.18 2.20
C ILE A 64 6.03 -3.18 0.67
N VAL A 65 4.85 -3.40 0.09
CA VAL A 65 4.62 -3.32 -1.35
C VAL A 65 3.46 -2.38 -1.63
N SER A 66 3.51 -1.68 -2.76
CA SER A 66 2.31 -1.09 -3.36
C SER A 66 1.89 -1.91 -4.56
N TYR A 67 0.60 -1.99 -4.85
CA TYR A 67 0.10 -2.66 -6.04
C TYR A 67 -1.02 -1.88 -6.69
N ILE A 68 -1.13 -2.06 -8.01
CA ILE A 68 -2.27 -1.64 -8.82
C ILE A 68 -3.03 -2.87 -9.30
N TRP A 69 -4.31 -2.70 -9.57
CA TRP A 69 -5.17 -3.78 -10.02
C TRP A 69 -6.31 -3.26 -10.90
N GLN A 70 -6.46 -3.89 -12.07
CA GLN A 70 -7.60 -3.69 -12.95
C GLN A 70 -8.41 -4.98 -12.99
N ALA A 71 -9.60 -4.93 -12.42
CA ALA A 71 -10.50 -6.07 -12.36
C ALA A 71 -11.01 -6.44 -13.77
N ASP A 72 -11.14 -7.73 -14.04
CA ASP A 72 -11.94 -8.25 -15.15
C ASP A 72 -13.34 -8.66 -14.66
N ASN A 73 -14.10 -9.36 -15.51
CA ASN A 73 -15.48 -9.77 -15.20
C ASN A 73 -15.56 -11.04 -14.32
N ARG A 74 -14.45 -11.70 -14.01
CA ARG A 74 -14.42 -12.93 -13.20
C ARG A 74 -14.46 -12.58 -11.72
N LYS A 75 -15.20 -13.37 -10.94
CA LYS A 75 -15.36 -13.21 -9.49
C LYS A 75 -15.03 -14.50 -8.75
N PRO A 76 -13.76 -14.95 -8.79
CA PRO A 76 -13.36 -16.17 -8.08
C PRO A 76 -13.57 -16.01 -6.57
N HIS A 77 -13.94 -17.10 -5.92
CA HIS A 77 -14.10 -17.12 -4.47
C HIS A 77 -12.76 -16.85 -3.76
N ASN A 78 -12.74 -15.89 -2.83
CA ASN A 78 -11.58 -15.47 -2.02
C ASN A 78 -10.35 -14.99 -2.81
N LEU A 79 -10.51 -14.55 -4.06
CA LEU A 79 -9.41 -14.09 -4.91
C LEU A 79 -9.83 -12.86 -5.72
N PHE A 80 -8.83 -12.15 -6.21
CA PHE A 80 -9.02 -11.10 -7.22
C PHE A 80 -8.69 -11.65 -8.61
N SER A 81 -9.33 -11.07 -9.63
CA SER A 81 -9.11 -11.43 -11.03
C SER A 81 -8.93 -10.18 -11.89
N GLY A 82 -8.29 -10.35 -13.04
CA GLY A 82 -7.75 -9.27 -13.87
C GLY A 82 -6.28 -8.97 -13.57
N ASP A 83 -5.73 -8.00 -14.27
CA ASP A 83 -4.31 -7.69 -14.25
C ASP A 83 -3.90 -6.93 -13.00
N SER A 84 -2.77 -7.31 -12.41
CA SER A 84 -2.18 -6.62 -11.26
C SER A 84 -0.67 -6.51 -11.39
N GLN A 85 -0.12 -5.49 -10.76
CA GLN A 85 1.33 -5.26 -10.70
C GLN A 85 1.71 -4.77 -9.31
N GLN A 86 2.68 -5.45 -8.68
CA GLN A 86 3.27 -5.02 -7.41
C GLN A 86 4.58 -4.25 -7.61
N PHE A 87 4.90 -3.39 -6.65
CA PHE A 87 6.10 -2.57 -6.55
C PHE A 87 6.67 -2.71 -5.14
N VAL A 88 7.91 -3.17 -5.02
CA VAL A 88 8.57 -3.34 -3.73
C VAL A 88 9.13 -2.00 -3.27
N HIS A 89 8.77 -1.55 -2.06
CA HIS A 89 9.17 -0.23 -1.57
C HIS A 89 10.69 -0.11 -1.43
N ASP A 90 11.35 -1.13 -0.89
CA ASP A 90 12.82 -1.14 -0.74
C ASP A 90 13.58 -1.08 -2.08
N GLU A 91 12.98 -1.60 -3.16
CA GLU A 91 13.54 -1.47 -4.51
C GLU A 91 13.41 -0.01 -4.98
N LEU A 92 12.20 0.56 -4.95
CA LEU A 92 11.99 1.92 -5.44
C LEU A 92 12.64 2.99 -4.56
N LYS A 93 12.81 2.74 -3.27
CA LYS A 93 13.60 3.61 -2.38
C LYS A 93 15.07 3.71 -2.83
N LYS A 94 15.60 2.69 -3.49
CA LYS A 94 16.97 2.66 -4.03
C LYS A 94 17.03 3.18 -5.46
N THR A 95 16.08 2.81 -6.31
CA THR A 95 16.10 3.16 -7.74
C THR A 95 15.44 4.50 -8.05
N GLY A 96 14.65 5.05 -7.11
CA GLY A 96 13.88 6.28 -7.27
C GLY A 96 12.57 6.07 -8.03
N GLU A 97 12.62 5.44 -9.21
CA GLU A 97 11.43 5.16 -10.02
C GLU A 97 11.57 3.91 -10.89
N LYS A 98 10.44 3.47 -11.43
CA LYS A 98 10.34 2.35 -12.39
C LYS A 98 9.16 2.58 -13.32
N VAL A 99 9.40 2.47 -14.63
CA VAL A 99 8.33 2.50 -15.64
C VAL A 99 8.00 1.08 -16.06
N VAL A 100 6.71 0.72 -16.04
CA VAL A 100 6.22 -0.61 -16.44
C VAL A 100 5.07 -0.48 -17.43
N ARG A 101 4.85 -1.53 -18.23
CA ARG A 101 3.67 -1.66 -19.07
C ARG A 101 2.57 -2.38 -18.28
N PHE A 102 1.39 -1.79 -18.22
CA PHE A 102 0.21 -2.34 -17.55
C PHE A 102 -1.00 -2.11 -18.46
N ASN A 103 -1.68 -3.18 -18.88
CA ASN A 103 -2.86 -3.12 -19.76
C ASN A 103 -2.68 -2.26 -21.01
N GLY A 104 -1.56 -2.47 -21.71
CA GLY A 104 -1.24 -1.78 -22.95
C GLY A 104 -0.71 -0.36 -22.79
N ARG A 105 -0.81 0.27 -21.61
CA ARG A 105 -0.27 1.60 -21.31
C ARG A 105 1.02 1.55 -20.47
N LYS A 106 1.81 2.62 -20.49
CA LYS A 106 2.98 2.79 -19.63
C LYS A 106 2.60 3.61 -18.41
N ILE A 107 3.04 3.16 -17.25
CA ILE A 107 2.87 3.85 -15.97
C ILE A 107 4.23 4.00 -15.30
N ARG A 108 4.40 5.04 -14.49
CA ARG A 108 5.55 5.24 -13.61
C ARG A 108 5.14 4.93 -12.18
N ALA A 109 5.92 4.08 -11.51
CA ALA A 109 5.91 3.98 -10.05
C ALA A 109 7.14 4.72 -9.53
N ARG A 110 6.95 5.68 -8.62
CA ARG A 110 8.00 6.53 -8.09
C ARG A 110 7.99 6.49 -6.57
N TRP A 111 9.18 6.49 -5.98
CA TRP A 111 9.37 6.67 -4.55
C TRP A 111 9.11 8.11 -4.14
N ASP A 112 8.19 8.29 -3.20
CA ASP A 112 7.93 9.54 -2.51
C ASP A 112 8.62 9.50 -1.14
N SER A 113 9.69 10.28 -0.99
CA SER A 113 10.48 10.34 0.25
C SER A 113 9.78 11.08 1.38
N GLN A 114 8.83 11.96 1.08
CA GLN A 114 8.09 12.70 2.10
C GLN A 114 7.01 11.82 2.72
N LEU A 115 6.35 11.00 1.91
CA LEU A 115 5.31 10.07 2.34
C LEU A 115 5.84 8.69 2.70
N ASP A 116 7.12 8.39 2.43
CA ASP A 116 7.74 7.07 2.58
C ASP A 116 6.85 6.00 1.92
N THR A 117 6.61 6.18 0.63
CA THR A 117 5.68 5.32 -0.13
C THR A 117 5.96 5.31 -1.63
N VAL A 118 5.30 4.41 -2.34
CA VAL A 118 5.28 4.39 -3.80
C VAL A 118 4.02 5.06 -4.32
N VAL A 119 4.21 6.11 -5.12
CA VAL A 119 3.14 6.74 -5.91
C VAL A 119 3.17 6.14 -7.30
N VAL A 120 1.99 5.83 -7.85
CA VAL A 120 1.85 5.31 -9.22
C VAL A 120 1.07 6.32 -10.04
N GLU A 121 1.57 6.63 -11.22
CA GLU A 121 1.05 7.66 -12.12
C GLU A 121 1.17 7.24 -13.58
N GLU A 122 0.32 7.81 -14.43
CA GLU A 122 0.54 7.86 -15.87
C GLU A 122 1.79 8.69 -16.19
N LEU A 123 2.30 8.59 -17.41
CA LEU A 123 3.49 9.38 -17.81
C LEU A 123 3.25 10.90 -17.87
N ASP A 124 1.99 11.32 -17.92
CA ASP A 124 1.58 12.74 -17.83
C ASP A 124 1.39 13.23 -16.38
N GLY A 125 1.62 12.37 -15.38
CA GLY A 125 1.46 12.68 -13.96
C GLY A 125 0.06 12.41 -13.40
N THR A 126 -0.88 11.90 -14.20
CA THR A 126 -2.22 11.54 -13.70
C THR A 126 -2.11 10.40 -12.67
N PRO A 127 -2.61 10.55 -11.43
CA PRO A 127 -2.51 9.51 -10.41
C PRO A 127 -3.24 8.23 -10.80
N VAL A 128 -2.59 7.09 -10.61
CA VAL A 128 -3.19 5.76 -10.73
C VAL A 128 -3.44 5.22 -9.32
N PRO A 129 -4.70 4.92 -8.94
CA PRO A 129 -5.00 4.37 -7.63
C PRO A 129 -4.22 3.08 -7.35
N SER A 130 -3.47 3.09 -6.25
CA SER A 130 -2.70 1.95 -5.76
C SER A 130 -3.07 1.65 -4.30
N SER A 131 -2.78 0.44 -3.87
CA SER A 131 -2.93 0.00 -2.48
C SER A 131 -1.56 -0.36 -1.92
N THR A 132 -1.31 -0.02 -0.65
CA THR A 132 -0.09 -0.42 0.07
C THR A 132 -0.42 -1.52 1.07
N ALA A 133 0.39 -2.58 1.10
CA ALA A 133 0.19 -3.72 1.97
C ALA A 133 1.53 -4.38 2.36
N PHE A 134 1.48 -5.27 3.34
CA PHE A 134 2.55 -6.23 3.54
C PHE A 134 2.57 -7.26 2.41
N ALA A 135 3.77 -7.72 2.04
CA ALA A 135 4.00 -8.61 0.90
C ALA A 135 3.21 -9.93 0.99
N PHE A 136 2.94 -10.46 2.19
CA PHE A 136 2.14 -11.67 2.36
C PHE A 136 0.70 -11.53 1.84
N VAL A 137 0.18 -10.30 1.71
CA VAL A 137 -1.19 -10.03 1.22
C VAL A 137 -1.29 -10.29 -0.28
N TYR A 138 -0.25 -9.98 -1.05
CA TYR A 138 -0.31 -10.05 -2.50
C TYR A 138 -0.60 -11.47 -3.02
N PRO A 139 0.17 -12.53 -2.66
CA PRO A 139 -0.11 -13.87 -3.14
C PRO A 139 -1.41 -14.46 -2.56
N ALA A 140 -1.93 -13.92 -1.45
CA ALA A 140 -3.19 -14.39 -0.87
C ALA A 140 -4.39 -14.09 -1.78
N PHE A 141 -4.34 -13.00 -2.56
CA PHE A 141 -5.45 -12.56 -3.41
C PHE A 141 -5.16 -12.58 -4.91
N PHE A 142 -3.91 -12.33 -5.32
CA PHE A 142 -3.49 -12.35 -6.71
C PHE A 142 -2.71 -13.64 -7.00
N ARG A 143 -3.08 -14.35 -8.06
CA ARG A 143 -2.52 -15.68 -8.38
C ARG A 143 -1.45 -15.66 -9.45
#